data_AF-A0A3B8VDR1-F1
#
_entry.id   AF-A0A3B8VDR1-F1
#
_cell.length_a   1.000
_cell.length_b   1.000
_cell.length_c   1.000
_cell.angle_alpha   90.00
_cell.angle_beta   90.00
_cell.angle_gamma   90.00
#
_symmetry.space_group_name_H-M   'P 1'
#
loop_
_entity.id
_entity.type
_entity.pdbx_description
1 polymer ?
#
loop_
_entity_poly.entity_id
_entity_poly.type
_entity_poly.pdbx_seq_one_letter_code
_entity_poly.pdbx_strand_id
1 'polypeptide(L)'
;MKRAKIFTILGVLVIILISGCASLVKGPTAEIRVSSQPDNVRVLLNGRDRGVTPMILDLNRKEYHNITFLLNGYRGTSVQITPKFDFFTT
;
A
#
# COMPACT_ATOMS: atom_id res chain seq x y z
N MET A 1 8.85 -40.06 36.48
CA MET A 1 9.60 -38.84 36.07
C MET A 1 9.85 -38.70 34.56
N LYS A 2 10.08 -39.78 33.80
CA LYS A 2 10.36 -39.71 32.33
C LYS A 2 9.16 -39.26 31.49
N ARG A 3 7.95 -39.72 31.84
CA ARG A 3 6.70 -39.33 31.16
C ARG A 3 6.40 -37.82 31.30
N ALA A 4 6.66 -37.26 32.48
CA ALA A 4 6.50 -35.81 32.73
C ALA A 4 7.44 -34.97 31.86
N LYS A 5 8.72 -35.36 31.73
CA LYS A 5 9.70 -34.69 30.86
C LYS A 5 9.32 -34.76 29.37
N ILE A 6 8.73 -35.87 28.94
CA ILE A 6 8.22 -36.05 27.57
C ILE A 6 7.08 -35.07 27.27
N PHE A 7 6.12 -34.92 28.20
CA PHE A 7 5.05 -33.93 28.06
C PHE A 7 5.57 -32.49 28.05
N THR A 8 6.62 -32.18 28.83
CA THR A 8 7.22 -30.84 28.83
C THR A 8 7.91 -30.52 27.52
N ILE A 9 8.69 -31.47 26.97
CA ILE A 9 9.37 -31.32 25.68
C ILE A 9 8.35 -31.17 24.53
N LEU A 10 7.27 -31.98 24.56
CA LEU A 10 6.21 -31.90 23.57
C LEU A 10 5.48 -30.55 23.61
N GLY A 11 5.23 -30.02 24.82
CA GLY A 11 4.62 -28.70 24.99
C GLY A 11 5.48 -27.56 24.45
N VAL A 12 6.80 -27.60 24.70
CA VAL A 12 7.75 -26.59 24.18
C VAL A 12 7.86 -26.65 22.65
N LEU A 13 7.87 -27.85 22.06
CA LEU A 13 7.90 -28.03 20.60
C LEU A 13 6.66 -27.42 19.93
N VAL A 14 5.48 -27.58 20.53
CA VAL A 14 4.23 -27.02 20.01
C VAL A 14 4.25 -25.48 20.06
N ILE A 15 4.80 -24.88 21.12
CA ILE A 15 4.90 -23.41 21.24
C ILE A 15 5.81 -22.81 20.16
N ILE A 16 6.91 -23.50 19.82
CA ILE A 16 7.85 -23.07 18.75
C ILE A 16 7.19 -23.17 17.37
N LEU A 17 6.29 -24.12 17.14
CA LEU A 17 5.57 -24.27 15.87
C LEU A 17 4.49 -23.20 15.67
N ILE A 18 3.99 -22.58 16.74
CA ILE A 18 2.92 -21.56 16.67
C ILE A 18 3.50 -20.14 16.51
N SER A 19 4.82 -19.93 16.68
CA SER A 19 5.45 -18.61 16.47
C SER A 19 5.62 -18.22 14.98
N GLY A 20 4.92 -18.90 14.07
CA GLY A 20 4.97 -18.64 12.63
C GLY A 20 4.26 -17.34 12.23
N CYS A 21 5.08 -16.31 11.95
CA CYS A 21 4.85 -15.22 10.98
C CYS A 21 3.64 -14.27 11.19
N ALA A 22 3.78 -13.30 12.11
CA ALA A 22 2.88 -12.15 12.19
C ALA A 22 3.30 -10.90 11.37
N SER A 23 4.38 -10.95 10.57
CA SER A 23 5.11 -9.71 10.21
C SER A 23 5.14 -9.27 8.75
N LEU A 24 4.28 -9.77 7.84
CA LEU A 24 4.42 -9.43 6.40
C LEU A 24 3.14 -8.98 5.69
N VAL A 25 2.13 -8.51 6.42
CA VAL A 25 0.94 -7.91 5.81
C VAL A 25 1.20 -6.42 5.55
N LYS A 26 1.68 -6.08 4.34
CA LYS A 26 1.59 -4.70 3.85
C LYS A 26 0.10 -4.37 3.66
N GLY A 27 -0.35 -3.26 4.26
CA GLY A 27 -1.74 -2.80 4.14
C GLY A 27 -2.16 -2.61 2.68
N PRO A 28 -3.48 -2.62 2.40
CA PRO A 28 -4.00 -2.53 1.04
C PRO A 28 -3.76 -1.14 0.41
N THR A 29 -3.49 -0.11 1.22
CA THR A 29 -3.29 1.26 0.75
C THR A 29 -1.82 1.68 0.76
N ALA A 30 -1.51 2.67 -0.06
CA ALA A 30 -0.22 3.36 -0.09
C ALA A 30 -0.44 4.88 -0.19
N GLU A 31 0.31 5.61 0.63
CA GLU A 31 0.42 7.07 0.52
C GLU A 31 1.32 7.44 -0.66
N ILE A 32 0.81 8.26 -1.56
CA ILE A 32 1.56 8.81 -2.70
C ILE A 32 1.61 10.32 -2.57
N ARG A 33 2.82 10.88 -2.59
CA ARG A 33 3.03 12.33 -2.69
C ARG A 33 2.88 12.76 -4.15
N VAL A 34 2.02 13.75 -4.38
CA VAL A 34 1.73 14.29 -5.69
C VAL A 34 2.14 15.76 -5.73
N SER A 35 3.10 16.08 -6.60
CA SER A 35 3.60 17.42 -6.86
C SER A 35 3.64 17.68 -8.36
N SER A 36 3.55 18.94 -8.77
CA SER A 36 3.63 19.33 -10.18
C SER A 36 4.44 20.61 -10.31
N GLN A 37 5.07 20.80 -11.47
CA GLN A 37 5.64 22.09 -11.87
C GLN A 37 4.92 22.52 -13.14
N PRO A 38 4.15 23.62 -13.15
CA PRO A 38 3.90 24.59 -12.05
C PRO A 38 3.10 24.03 -10.87
N ASP A 39 3.17 24.71 -9.71
CA ASP A 39 2.40 24.40 -8.50
C ASP A 39 0.92 24.83 -8.60
N ASN A 40 0.08 24.44 -7.62
CA ASN A 40 -1.35 24.77 -7.54
C ASN A 40 -2.19 24.25 -8.71
N VAL A 41 -1.87 23.04 -9.19
CA VAL A 41 -2.60 22.38 -10.28
C VAL A 41 -3.72 21.53 -9.70
N ARG A 42 -4.92 21.59 -10.30
CA ARG A 42 -6.06 20.78 -9.87
C ARG A 42 -5.81 19.30 -10.18
N VAL A 43 -6.04 18.44 -9.20
CA VAL A 43 -5.80 16.99 -9.28
C VAL A 43 -7.14 16.26 -9.24
N LEU A 44 -7.40 15.43 -10.24
CA LEU A 44 -8.52 14.48 -10.24
C LEU A 44 -7.98 13.06 -10.11
N LEU A 45 -8.55 12.30 -9.18
CA LEU A 45 -8.31 10.87 -9.03
C LEU A 45 -9.51 10.10 -9.57
N ASN A 46 -9.31 9.30 -10.63
CA ASN A 46 -10.37 8.56 -11.31
C ASN A 46 -11.56 9.46 -11.69
N GLY A 47 -11.27 10.68 -12.15
CA GLY A 47 -12.28 11.68 -12.53
C GLY A 47 -12.93 12.44 -11.36
N ARG A 48 -12.56 12.15 -10.10
CA ARG A 48 -13.06 12.88 -8.92
C ARG A 48 -12.05 13.92 -8.47
N ASP A 49 -12.51 15.14 -8.23
CA ASP A 49 -11.66 16.22 -7.70
C ASP A 49 -11.12 15.86 -6.31
N ARG A 50 -9.81 16.04 -6.11
CA ARG A 50 -9.11 15.78 -4.84
C ARG A 50 -8.44 17.04 -4.28
N GLY A 51 -8.49 18.16 -4.98
CA GLY A 51 -7.84 19.41 -4.59
C GLY A 51 -6.70 19.81 -5.51
N VAL A 52 -5.65 20.42 -4.95
CA VAL A 52 -4.53 21.01 -5.70
C VAL A 52 -3.18 20.47 -5.22
N THR A 53 -2.19 20.47 -6.12
CA THR A 53 -0.80 20.14 -5.77
C THR A 53 -0.12 21.26 -4.94
N PRO A 54 0.82 20.93 -4.04
CA PRO A 54 1.24 19.58 -3.63
C PRO A 54 0.28 18.94 -2.60
N MET A 55 0.02 17.64 -2.74
CA MET A 55 -0.86 16.89 -1.83
C MET A 55 -0.42 15.43 -1.62
N ILE A 56 -1.00 14.77 -0.62
CA ILE A 56 -0.84 13.32 -0.37
C ILE A 56 -2.15 12.61 -0.71
N LEU A 57 -2.07 11.53 -1.49
CA LEU A 57 -3.19 10.66 -1.83
C LEU A 57 -3.00 9.27 -1.25
N ASP A 58 -4.02 8.75 -0.57
CA ASP A 58 -4.12 7.34 -0.21
C ASP A 58 -4.75 6.55 -1.35
N LEU A 59 -3.96 5.68 -1.98
CA LEU A 59 -4.38 4.85 -3.11
C LEU A 59 -4.39 3.37 -2.74
N ASN A 60 -5.30 2.60 -3.32
CA ASN A 60 -5.34 1.15 -3.16
C ASN A 60 -4.26 0.52 -4.06
N ARG A 61 -3.33 -0.23 -3.47
CA ARG A 61 -2.22 -0.86 -4.19
C ARG A 61 -2.66 -1.95 -5.16
N LYS A 62 -3.89 -2.46 -5.01
CA LYS A 62 -4.46 -3.52 -5.85
C LYS A 62 -5.23 -2.98 -7.06
N GLU A 63 -5.43 -1.66 -7.16
CA GLU A 63 -6.26 -1.05 -8.19
C GLU A 63 -5.46 -0.12 -9.11
N TYR A 64 -5.97 0.05 -10.33
CA TYR A 64 -5.48 1.07 -11.25
C TYR A 64 -6.06 2.42 -10.86
N HIS A 65 -5.20 3.43 -10.82
CA HIS A 65 -5.61 4.81 -10.53
C HIS A 65 -5.15 5.73 -11.65
N ASN A 66 -6.08 6.52 -12.19
CA ASN A 66 -5.79 7.57 -13.15
C ASN A 66 -5.78 8.91 -12.43
N ILE A 67 -4.64 9.59 -12.46
CA ILE A 67 -4.46 10.92 -11.88
C ILE A 67 -4.40 11.92 -13.04
N THR A 68 -5.40 12.79 -13.11
CA THR A 68 -5.47 13.86 -14.10
C THR A 68 -5.09 15.19 -13.46
N PHE A 69 -4.20 15.92 -14.10
CA PHE A 69 -3.76 17.25 -13.71
C PHE A 69 -4.37 18.28 -14.65
N LEU A 70 -5.10 19.25 -14.09
CA LEU A 70 -5.74 20.34 -14.83
C LEU A 70 -5.27 21.69 -14.29
N LEU A 71 -4.77 22.54 -15.19
CA LEU A 71 -4.45 23.92 -14.89
C LEU A 71 -5.00 24.81 -15.99
N ASN A 72 -5.60 25.94 -15.61
CA ASN A 72 -6.15 26.89 -16.57
C ASN A 72 -5.04 27.40 -17.50
N GLY A 73 -5.28 27.35 -18.80
CA GLY A 73 -4.30 27.75 -19.82
C GLY A 73 -3.26 26.67 -20.17
N TYR A 74 -3.32 25.49 -19.55
CA TYR A 74 -2.45 24.36 -19.86
C TYR A 74 -3.24 23.18 -20.40
N ARG A 75 -2.57 22.32 -21.17
CA ARG A 75 -3.14 21.04 -21.59
C ARG A 75 -3.19 20.10 -20.39
N GLY A 76 -4.38 19.57 -20.09
CA GLY A 76 -4.54 18.56 -19.05
C GLY A 76 -3.72 17.31 -19.37
N THR A 77 -2.99 16.80 -18.37
CA THR A 77 -2.21 15.56 -18.51
C THR A 77 -2.73 14.50 -17.55
N SER A 78 -2.70 13.23 -17.97
CA SER A 78 -3.17 12.11 -17.17
C SER A 78 -2.06 11.09 -17.01
N VAL A 79 -1.84 10.65 -15.77
CA VAL A 79 -0.85 9.64 -15.40
C VAL A 79 -1.58 8.46 -14.78
N GLN A 80 -1.34 7.28 -15.30
CA GLN A 80 -1.88 6.05 -14.73
C GLN A 80 -0.88 5.44 -13.75
N ILE A 81 -1.32 5.28 -12.52
CA ILE A 81 -0.62 4.49 -11.50
C ILE A 81 -1.10 3.05 -11.63
N THR A 82 -0.15 2.14 -11.85
CA THR A 82 -0.42 0.71 -12.00
C THR A 82 -0.04 -0.04 -10.72
N PRO A 83 -0.81 -1.07 -10.34
CA PRO A 83 -0.40 -2.02 -9.30
C PRO A 83 0.92 -2.69 -9.68
N LYS A 84 1.91 -2.64 -8.78
CA LYS A 84 3.10 -3.48 -8.88
C LYS A 84 2.88 -4.74 -8.04
N PHE A 85 2.80 -5.88 -8.71
CA PHE A 85 2.75 -7.19 -8.04
C PHE A 85 4.17 -7.62 -7.66
N ASP A 86 4.51 -7.51 -6.38
CA ASP A 86 5.73 -8.12 -5.84
C ASP A 86 5.43 -9.57 -5.46
N PHE A 87 5.84 -10.53 -6.29
CA PHE A 87 5.63 -11.97 -6.09
C PHE A 87 6.23 -12.53 -4.79
N PHE A 88 7.12 -11.79 -4.14
CA PHE A 88 7.77 -12.17 -2.88
C PHE A 88 6.97 -11.79 -1.63
N THR A 89 5.76 -11.23 -1.79
CA THR A 89 4.87 -10.84 -0.66
C THR A 89 3.58 -11.68 -0.58
N THR A 90 3.41 -12.70 -1.44
CA THR A 90 2.27 -13.65 -1.38
C THR A 90 2.65 -14.89 -0.57
#